data_AF-A0AAN0LUA5-F1
#
_entry.id   AF-A0AAN0LUA5-F1
#
_cell.length_a   1.000
_cell.length_b   1.000
_cell.length_c   1.000
_cell.angle_alpha   90.00
_cell.angle_beta   90.00
_cell.angle_gamma   90.00
#
_symmetry.space_group_name_H-M   'P 1'
#
loop_
_entity.id
_entity.type
_entity.pdbx_description
1 polymer ?
#
loop_
_entity_poly.entity_id
_entity_poly.type
_entity_poly.pdbx_seq_one_letter_code
_entity_poly.pdbx_strand_id
1 'polypeptide(L)'
;MENYKGVNYLRQKLQCHSRRIRLRYSYYDMKKEDFTVGITIPISLRAQFKSVLGWCTKAVDNVADRLVFREFANDNFNINEIFSMNNPDVFFDSAILSALIASCRFRIHIFDSNGFPRLQIIEADKATGIIDPITGLLTEGYAVLQSDKYNGPTIEAYFIAGETRIYKQGKFA
;
A
#
# COMPACT_ATOMS: atom_id res chain seq x y z
N MET A 1 3.83 -29.63 -3.95
CA MET A 1 4.73 -28.47 -4.12
C MET A 1 3.88 -27.31 -4.55
N GLU A 2 3.76 -26.27 -3.73
CA GLU A 2 3.08 -25.04 -4.13
C GLU A 2 3.80 -24.49 -5.38
N ASN A 3 3.04 -24.31 -6.46
CA ASN A 3 3.60 -23.91 -7.74
C ASN A 3 3.74 -22.39 -7.76
N TYR A 4 4.86 -21.92 -7.20
CA TYR A 4 5.07 -20.49 -7.04
C TYR A 4 5.38 -19.81 -8.38
N LYS A 5 4.77 -18.64 -8.63
CA LYS A 5 5.05 -17.84 -9.84
C LYS A 5 6.39 -17.10 -9.76
N GLY A 6 6.84 -16.81 -8.55
CA GLY A 6 8.18 -16.28 -8.27
C GLY A 6 8.28 -14.75 -8.30
N VAL A 7 9.41 -14.27 -7.77
CA VAL A 7 9.68 -12.84 -7.53
C VAL A 7 9.56 -11.97 -8.78
N ASN A 8 10.08 -12.45 -9.93
CA ASN A 8 10.07 -11.67 -11.17
C ASN A 8 8.64 -11.40 -11.67
N TYR A 9 7.75 -12.38 -11.55
CA TYR A 9 6.34 -12.23 -11.90
C TYR A 9 5.67 -11.19 -11.01
N LEU A 10 5.90 -11.25 -9.70
CA LEU A 10 5.34 -10.29 -8.76
C LEU A 10 5.90 -8.87 -8.97
N ARG A 11 7.18 -8.72 -9.32
CA ARG A 11 7.77 -7.41 -9.64
C ARG A 11 7.07 -6.77 -10.85
N GLN A 12 6.81 -7.54 -11.90
CA GLN A 12 6.05 -7.07 -13.07
C GLN A 12 4.60 -6.74 -12.71
N LYS A 13 3.94 -7.60 -11.93
CA LYS A 13 2.58 -7.37 -11.44
C LYS A 13 2.49 -6.06 -10.65
N LEU A 14 3.44 -5.80 -9.76
CA LEU A 14 3.51 -4.55 -9.00
C LEU A 14 3.66 -3.34 -9.93
N GLN A 15 4.55 -3.40 -10.92
CA GLN A 15 4.73 -2.32 -11.89
C GLN A 15 3.44 -2.00 -12.65
N CYS A 16 2.69 -3.02 -13.08
CA CYS A 16 1.40 -2.83 -13.77
C CYS A 16 0.35 -2.12 -12.88
N HIS A 17 0.24 -2.50 -11.61
CA HIS A 17 -0.79 -1.95 -10.71
C HIS A 17 -0.39 -0.63 -10.05
N SER A 18 0.90 -0.44 -9.75
CA SER A 18 1.43 0.75 -9.08
C SER A 18 1.07 2.06 -9.80
N ARG A 19 1.05 2.05 -11.15
CA ARG A 19 0.68 3.23 -11.94
C ARG A 19 -0.72 3.75 -11.61
N ARG A 20 -1.71 2.85 -11.50
CA ARG A 20 -3.09 3.21 -11.17
C ARG A 20 -3.21 3.70 -9.73
N ILE A 21 -2.45 3.11 -8.81
CA ILE A 21 -2.44 3.48 -7.40
C ILE A 21 -1.84 4.88 -7.24
N ARG A 22 -0.68 5.16 -7.86
CA ARG A 22 -0.06 6.49 -7.86
C ARG A 22 -0.96 7.57 -8.43
N LEU A 23 -1.77 7.24 -9.45
CA LEU A 23 -2.78 8.16 -9.97
C LEU A 23 -3.86 8.49 -8.92
N ARG A 24 -4.31 7.52 -8.12
CA ARG A 24 -5.28 7.79 -7.03
C ARG A 24 -4.67 8.67 -5.95
N TYR A 25 -3.42 8.41 -5.58
CA TYR A 25 -2.68 9.29 -4.69
C TYR A 25 -2.52 10.70 -5.26
N SER A 26 -2.27 10.87 -6.56
CA SER A 26 -2.16 12.22 -7.14
C SER A 26 -3.49 12.97 -7.18
N TYR A 27 -4.63 12.28 -7.31
CA TYR A 27 -5.96 12.87 -7.12
C TYR A 27 -6.19 13.27 -5.65
N TYR A 28 -5.85 12.39 -4.70
CA TYR A 28 -5.98 12.68 -3.27
C TYR A 28 -5.09 13.86 -2.83
N ASP A 29 -3.85 13.92 -3.30
CA ASP A 29 -2.90 15.01 -3.04
C ASP A 29 -3.24 16.31 -3.77
N MET A 30 -4.28 16.32 -4.61
CA MET A 30 -4.62 17.46 -5.48
C MET A 30 -3.45 17.91 -6.37
N LYS A 31 -2.62 16.96 -6.82
CA LYS A 31 -1.50 17.18 -7.75
C LYS A 31 -1.84 16.78 -9.18
N LYS A 32 -2.98 16.11 -9.39
CA LYS A 32 -3.40 15.65 -10.70
C LYS A 32 -4.02 16.80 -11.49
N GLU A 33 -3.29 17.26 -12.49
CA GLU A 33 -3.82 18.17 -13.51
C GLU A 33 -4.44 17.36 -14.65
N ASP A 34 -5.69 17.65 -14.98
CA ASP A 34 -6.35 17.08 -16.14
C ASP A 34 -6.36 18.06 -17.30
N PHE A 35 -5.98 17.55 -18.46
CA PHE A 35 -6.04 18.34 -19.68
C PHE A 35 -7.47 18.34 -20.20
N THR A 36 -8.14 19.48 -20.10
CA THR A 36 -9.45 19.66 -20.73
C THR A 36 -9.25 19.67 -22.25
N VAL A 37 -9.83 18.70 -22.97
CA VAL A 37 -9.82 18.71 -24.44
C VAL A 37 -10.98 19.61 -24.89
N GLY A 38 -10.65 20.76 -25.45
CA GLY A 38 -11.61 21.68 -26.06
C GLY A 38 -11.12 22.14 -27.43
N ILE A 39 -12.03 22.27 -28.39
CA ILE A 39 -11.69 22.75 -29.75
C ILE A 39 -11.67 24.29 -29.79
N THR A 40 -12.42 24.94 -28.89
CA THR A 40 -12.69 26.38 -28.92
C THR A 40 -11.64 27.25 -28.22
N ILE A 41 -10.97 26.74 -27.17
CA ILE A 41 -10.01 27.53 -26.38
C ILE A 41 -8.59 27.21 -26.84
N PRO A 42 -7.78 28.19 -27.28
CA PRO A 42 -6.37 27.99 -27.63
C PRO A 42 -5.56 27.36 -26.49
N ILE A 43 -4.58 26.52 -26.86
CA ILE A 43 -3.76 25.73 -25.92
C ILE A 43 -3.01 26.63 -24.92
N SER A 44 -2.53 27.80 -25.37
CA SER A 44 -1.81 28.77 -24.54
C SER A 44 -2.66 29.33 -23.39
N LEU A 45 -3.94 29.65 -23.64
CA LEU A 45 -4.86 30.12 -22.61
C LEU A 45 -5.26 29.00 -21.66
N ARG A 46 -5.49 27.78 -22.18
CA ARG A 46 -5.84 26.63 -21.34
C ARG A 46 -4.76 26.29 -20.30
N ALA A 47 -3.49 26.42 -20.68
CA ALA A 47 -2.38 26.16 -19.77
C ALA A 47 -2.34 27.14 -18.57
N GLN A 48 -2.94 28.33 -18.71
CA GLN A 48 -3.04 29.33 -17.64
C GLN A 48 -4.20 29.04 -16.67
N PHE A 49 -5.28 28.42 -17.17
CA PHE A 49 -6.48 28.10 -16.39
C PHE A 49 -6.51 26.63 -15.97
N LYS A 50 -5.50 26.23 -15.18
CA LYS A 50 -5.48 24.90 -14.56
C LYS A 50 -6.19 24.96 -13.21
N SER A 51 -7.06 23.98 -12.97
CA SER A 51 -7.69 23.80 -11.67
C SER A 51 -7.54 22.34 -11.25
N VAL A 52 -7.35 22.13 -9.95
CA VAL A 52 -7.40 20.80 -9.35
C VAL A 52 -8.61 20.74 -8.43
N LEU A 53 -9.34 19.65 -8.53
CA LEU A 53 -10.58 19.41 -7.82
C LEU A 53 -10.31 18.61 -6.53
N GLY A 54 -10.54 19.22 -5.36
CA GLY A 54 -10.33 18.59 -4.05
C GLY A 54 -11.45 17.65 -3.57
N TRP A 55 -12.38 17.24 -4.45
CA TRP A 55 -13.50 16.38 -4.08
C TRP A 55 -13.05 15.03 -3.53
N CYS A 56 -12.01 14.43 -4.12
CA CYS A 56 -11.48 13.14 -3.68
C CYS A 56 -10.90 13.23 -2.26
N THR A 57 -10.07 14.23 -1.99
CA THR A 57 -9.49 14.48 -0.66
C THR A 57 -10.58 14.65 0.37
N LYS A 58 -11.55 15.54 0.12
CA LYS A 58 -12.66 15.78 1.04
C LYS A 58 -13.52 14.55 1.27
N ALA A 59 -13.82 13.77 0.24
CA ALA A 59 -14.60 12.55 0.40
C ALA A 59 -13.86 11.51 1.26
N VAL A 60 -12.57 11.31 1.00
CA VAL A 60 -11.74 10.35 1.75
C VAL A 60 -11.59 10.78 3.21
N ASP A 61 -11.21 12.03 3.47
CA ASP A 61 -11.01 12.55 4.83
C ASP A 61 -12.29 12.42 5.68
N ASN A 62 -13.43 12.84 5.13
CA ASN A 62 -14.71 12.76 5.83
C ASN A 62 -15.12 11.33 6.19
N VAL A 63 -14.73 10.34 5.38
CA VAL A 63 -15.02 8.93 5.66
C VAL A 63 -13.99 8.38 6.63
N ALA A 64 -12.71 8.70 6.46
CA ALA A 64 -11.62 8.26 7.33
C ALA A 64 -11.84 8.73 8.78
N ASP A 65 -12.15 10.03 8.98
CA ASP A 65 -12.35 10.64 10.30
C ASP A 65 -13.53 10.02 11.08
N ARG A 66 -14.45 9.33 10.38
CA ARG A 66 -15.61 8.66 11.00
C ARG A 66 -15.34 7.20 11.33
N LEU A 67 -14.31 6.60 10.75
CA LEU A 67 -13.95 5.22 10.98
C LEU A 67 -12.98 5.13 12.15
N VAL A 68 -13.51 4.79 13.33
CA VAL A 68 -12.71 4.58 14.53
C VAL A 68 -12.64 3.08 14.82
N PHE A 69 -11.44 2.52 14.76
CA PHE A 69 -11.19 1.17 15.25
C PHE A 69 -11.15 1.19 16.79
N ARG A 70 -11.83 0.25 17.43
CA ARG A 70 -11.83 0.11 18.90
C ARG A 70 -11.00 -1.07 19.34
N GLU A 71 -11.52 -2.27 19.14
CA GLU A 71 -10.91 -3.52 19.59
C GLU A 71 -11.48 -4.73 18.84
N PHE A 72 -10.76 -5.85 18.90
CA PHE A 72 -11.29 -7.14 18.50
C PHE A 72 -12.07 -7.75 19.66
N ALA A 73 -13.36 -8.04 19.43
CA ALA A 73 -14.19 -8.76 20.39
C ALA A 73 -13.81 -10.25 20.42
N ASN A 74 -13.89 -10.90 21.59
CA ASN A 74 -13.52 -12.31 21.80
C ASN A 74 -12.08 -12.61 21.38
N ASP A 75 -11.13 -11.84 21.91
CA ASP A 75 -9.72 -11.95 21.56
C ASP A 75 -9.03 -13.11 22.29
N ASN A 76 -9.13 -14.32 21.71
CA ASN A 76 -8.50 -15.53 22.24
C ASN A 76 -6.97 -15.58 22.02
N PHE A 77 -6.41 -14.64 21.23
CA PHE A 77 -5.01 -14.67 20.78
C PHE A 77 -4.22 -13.41 21.20
N ASN A 78 -4.75 -12.62 22.14
CA ASN A 78 -4.16 -11.35 22.63
C ASN A 78 -3.75 -10.40 21.48
N ILE A 79 -4.53 -10.37 20.41
CA ILE A 79 -4.34 -9.51 19.25
C ILE A 79 -4.39 -8.03 19.66
N ASN A 80 -5.31 -7.67 20.57
CA ASN A 80 -5.45 -6.30 21.08
C ASN A 80 -4.18 -5.83 21.82
N GLU A 81 -3.51 -6.73 22.52
CA GLU A 81 -2.25 -6.45 23.22
C GLU A 81 -1.12 -6.16 22.22
N ILE A 82 -1.02 -6.98 21.16
CA ILE A 82 -0.06 -6.77 20.06
C ILE A 82 -0.25 -5.40 19.40
N PHE A 83 -1.49 -4.99 19.16
CA PHE A 83 -1.77 -3.67 18.59
C PHE A 83 -1.45 -2.53 19.57
N SER A 84 -1.74 -2.72 20.86
CA SER A 84 -1.42 -1.73 21.91
C SER A 84 0.08 -1.46 22.00
N MET A 85 0.93 -2.48 21.79
CA MET A 85 2.39 -2.33 21.75
C MET A 85 2.90 -1.57 20.51
N ASN A 86 2.10 -1.44 19.46
CA ASN A 86 2.48 -0.86 18.16
C ASN A 86 1.87 0.52 17.88
N ASN A 87 1.35 1.22 18.91
CA ASN A 87 0.60 2.47 18.79
C ASN A 87 -0.62 2.31 17.84
N PRO A 88 -1.73 1.74 18.34
CA PRO A 88 -2.86 1.34 17.50
C PRO A 88 -3.47 2.52 16.75
N ASP A 89 -3.57 3.70 17.38
CA ASP A 89 -4.23 4.87 16.79
C ASP A 89 -3.58 5.31 15.48
N VAL A 90 -2.27 5.58 15.51
CA VAL A 90 -1.50 5.97 14.30
C VAL A 90 -1.52 4.86 13.25
N PHE A 91 -1.52 3.61 13.70
CA PHE A 91 -1.54 2.46 12.83
C PHE A 91 -2.86 2.35 12.04
N PHE A 92 -3.99 2.40 12.73
CA PHE A 92 -5.30 2.25 12.11
C PHE A 92 -5.69 3.46 11.26
N ASP A 93 -5.39 4.68 11.71
CA ASP A 93 -5.68 5.91 10.95
C ASP A 93 -4.99 5.89 9.59
N SER A 94 -3.68 5.61 9.59
CA SER A 94 -2.91 5.52 8.35
C SER A 94 -3.33 4.32 7.49
N ALA A 95 -3.80 3.23 8.10
CA ALA A 95 -4.29 2.06 7.38
C ALA A 95 -5.63 2.29 6.69
N ILE A 96 -6.57 2.94 7.38
CA ILE A 96 -7.89 3.29 6.84
C ILE A 96 -7.72 4.27 5.70
N LEU A 97 -6.94 5.34 5.90
CA LEU A 97 -6.72 6.37 4.88
C LEU A 97 -6.20 5.77 3.57
N SER A 98 -5.12 4.99 3.65
CA SER A 98 -4.51 4.39 2.47
C SER A 98 -5.36 3.26 1.86
N ALA A 99 -6.16 2.55 2.65
CA ALA A 99 -7.16 1.62 2.12
C ALA A 99 -8.26 2.36 1.33
N LEU A 100 -8.71 3.52 1.80
CA LEU A 100 -9.70 4.35 1.09
C LEU A 100 -9.13 4.95 -0.20
N ILE A 101 -7.87 5.40 -0.19
CA ILE A 101 -7.22 5.96 -1.39
C ILE A 101 -6.92 4.86 -2.42
N ALA A 102 -6.28 3.76 -2.00
CA ALA A 102 -5.72 2.77 -2.90
C ALA A 102 -6.59 1.50 -3.07
N SER A 103 -7.70 1.38 -2.36
CA SER A 103 -8.59 0.20 -2.26
C SER A 103 -7.96 -1.04 -1.63
N CYS A 104 -6.68 -1.02 -1.25
CA CYS A 104 -5.98 -2.15 -0.68
C CYS A 104 -4.85 -1.64 0.23
N ARG A 105 -4.57 -2.37 1.31
CA ARG A 105 -3.48 -2.11 2.25
C ARG A 105 -2.74 -3.41 2.50
N PHE A 106 -1.41 -3.37 2.44
CA PHE A 106 -0.59 -4.51 2.85
C PHE A 106 -0.01 -4.25 4.24
N ARG A 107 -0.21 -5.21 5.14
CA ARG A 107 0.36 -5.23 6.48
C ARG A 107 1.49 -6.25 6.50
N ILE A 108 2.64 -5.86 7.04
CA ILE A 108 3.73 -6.79 7.34
C ILE A 108 3.88 -6.89 8.85
N HIS A 109 4.08 -8.13 9.30
CA HIS A 109 4.53 -8.41 10.66
C HIS A 109 6.04 -8.67 10.57
N ILE A 110 6.83 -7.80 11.21
CA ILE A 110 8.26 -8.01 11.38
C ILE A 110 8.45 -8.53 12.80
N PHE A 111 9.00 -9.72 12.95
CA PHE A 111 9.42 -10.20 14.26
C PHE A 111 10.72 -9.50 14.64
N ASP A 112 10.70 -8.74 15.74
CA ASP A 112 11.94 -8.19 16.31
C ASP A 112 12.75 -9.33 16.93
N SER A 113 14.06 -9.13 17.05
CA SER A 113 15.02 -9.99 17.75
C SER A 113 14.58 -10.34 19.19
N ASN A 114 13.75 -9.50 19.79
CA ASN A 114 13.19 -9.68 21.14
C ASN A 114 11.92 -10.55 21.19
N GLY A 115 11.47 -11.14 20.08
CA GLY A 115 10.30 -12.02 20.03
C GLY A 115 8.95 -11.31 19.97
N PHE A 116 8.92 -9.98 20.01
CA PHE A 116 7.69 -9.19 19.89
C PHE A 116 7.40 -8.82 18.43
N PRO A 117 6.15 -9.01 17.96
CA PRO A 117 5.77 -8.64 16.60
C PRO A 117 5.63 -7.11 16.47
N ARG A 118 6.42 -6.52 15.57
CA ARG A 118 6.25 -5.14 15.12
C ARG A 118 5.42 -5.10 13.85
N LEU A 119 4.46 -4.19 13.81
CA LEU A 119 3.59 -4.02 12.66
C LEU A 119 4.09 -2.86 11.82
N GLN A 120 4.49 -3.15 10.58
CA GLN A 120 4.82 -2.12 9.62
C GLN A 120 3.79 -2.12 8.51
N ILE A 121 3.44 -0.91 8.08
CA ILE A 121 2.48 -0.73 7.01
C ILE A 121 3.16 -0.28 5.74
N ILE A 122 2.79 -0.95 4.66
CA ILE A 122 3.30 -0.63 3.34
C ILE A 122 2.18 -0.07 2.48
N GLU A 123 2.56 0.92 1.69
CA GLU A 123 1.70 1.52 0.68
C GLU A 123 1.35 0.51 -0.41
N ALA A 124 0.15 0.62 -0.93
CA ALA A 124 -0.35 -0.33 -1.93
C ALA A 124 0.45 -0.33 -3.24
N ASP A 125 1.20 0.73 -3.55
CA ASP A 125 2.03 0.80 -4.75
C ASP A 125 3.40 0.11 -4.59
N LYS A 126 3.74 -0.31 -3.37
CA LYS A 126 5.01 -0.97 -3.01
C LYS A 126 4.85 -2.45 -2.70
N ALA A 127 3.63 -2.96 -2.59
CA ALA A 127 3.38 -4.36 -2.27
C ALA A 127 2.35 -5.00 -3.21
N THR A 128 2.53 -6.29 -3.48
CA THR A 128 1.61 -7.10 -4.28
C THR A 128 1.62 -8.54 -3.80
N GLY A 129 0.59 -9.29 -4.19
CA GLY A 129 0.42 -10.66 -3.75
C GLY A 129 -0.44 -11.49 -4.69
N ILE A 130 -0.36 -12.80 -4.51
CA ILE A 130 -1.29 -13.78 -5.08
C ILE A 130 -2.09 -14.32 -3.90
N ILE A 131 -3.41 -14.26 -4.05
CA ILE A 131 -4.35 -14.78 -3.07
C ILE A 131 -4.86 -16.11 -3.61
N ASP A 132 -4.91 -17.13 -2.77
CA ASP A 132 -5.60 -18.37 -3.07
C ASP A 132 -7.12 -18.10 -3.09
N PRO A 133 -7.81 -18.33 -4.22
CA PRO A 133 -9.25 -18.06 -4.33
C PRO A 133 -10.10 -18.94 -3.40
N ILE A 134 -9.57 -20.07 -2.91
CA ILE A 134 -10.31 -20.99 -2.04
C ILE A 134 -10.21 -20.55 -0.58
N THR A 135 -8.98 -20.35 -0.09
CA THR A 135 -8.75 -19.98 1.32
C THR A 135 -8.84 -18.48 1.58
N GLY A 136 -8.69 -17.65 0.54
CA GLY A 136 -8.57 -16.19 0.68
C GLY A 136 -7.24 -15.75 1.30
N LEU A 137 -6.30 -16.68 1.52
CA LEU A 137 -5.00 -16.40 2.11
C LEU A 137 -3.96 -16.06 1.04
N LEU A 138 -2.92 -15.34 1.46
CA LEU A 138 -1.80 -14.98 0.61
C LEU A 138 -0.91 -16.21 0.36
N THR A 139 -0.78 -16.65 -0.89
CA THR A 139 0.12 -17.75 -1.27
C THR A 139 1.55 -17.27 -1.49
N GLU A 140 1.69 -16.15 -2.19
CA GLU A 140 2.97 -15.46 -2.39
C GLU A 140 2.76 -13.96 -2.25
N GLY A 141 3.70 -13.30 -1.59
CA GLY A 141 3.73 -11.86 -1.45
C GLY A 141 5.06 -11.28 -1.92
N TYR A 142 5.02 -10.02 -2.34
CA TYR A 142 6.21 -9.25 -2.64
C TYR A 142 6.01 -7.81 -2.16
N ALA A 143 7.01 -7.27 -1.50
CA ALA A 143 7.02 -5.89 -1.01
C ALA A 143 8.36 -5.21 -1.24
N VAL A 144 8.31 -3.92 -1.52
CA VAL A 144 9.47 -3.02 -1.50
C VAL A 144 9.50 -2.32 -0.14
N LEU A 145 10.47 -2.66 0.70
CA LEU A 145 10.62 -2.11 2.05
C LEU A 145 11.32 -0.75 2.02
N GLN A 146 12.33 -0.60 1.15
CA GLN A 146 13.08 0.63 1.01
C GLN A 146 13.32 0.94 -0.46
N SER A 147 13.21 2.21 -0.81
CA SER A 147 13.48 2.72 -2.15
C SER A 147 14.56 3.79 -2.09
N ASP A 148 15.36 3.89 -3.15
CA ASP A 148 16.33 4.95 -3.35
C ASP A 148 15.65 6.26 -3.80
N LYS A 149 16.41 7.37 -3.87
CA LYS A 149 15.94 8.70 -4.32
C LYS A 149 15.28 8.70 -5.70
N TYR A 150 15.63 7.75 -6.56
CA TYR A 150 15.03 7.56 -7.89
C TYR A 150 13.85 6.58 -7.91
N ASN A 151 13.31 6.23 -6.74
CA ASN A 151 12.18 5.30 -6.58
C ASN A 151 12.48 3.87 -7.05
N GLY A 152 13.76 3.50 -7.13
CA GLY A 152 14.21 2.14 -7.37
C GLY A 152 14.24 1.34 -6.06
N PRO A 153 13.85 0.04 -6.06
CA PRO A 153 13.84 -0.76 -4.84
C PRO A 153 15.27 -1.08 -4.36
N THR A 154 15.59 -0.73 -3.12
CA THR A 154 16.87 -1.05 -2.47
C THR A 154 16.76 -2.31 -1.62
N ILE A 155 15.66 -2.44 -0.89
CA ILE A 155 15.34 -3.61 -0.07
C ILE A 155 13.98 -4.14 -0.51
N GLU A 156 13.95 -5.38 -0.95
CA GLU A 156 12.76 -6.11 -1.36
C GLU A 156 12.55 -7.29 -0.41
N ALA A 157 11.30 -7.60 -0.11
CA ALA A 157 10.90 -8.76 0.66
C ALA A 157 9.97 -9.63 -0.18
N TYR A 158 10.27 -10.92 -0.21
CA TYR A 158 9.46 -11.94 -0.86
C TYR A 158 8.91 -12.90 0.20
N PHE A 159 7.59 -13.01 0.25
CA PHE A 159 6.87 -13.81 1.22
C PHE A 159 6.41 -15.09 0.54
N ILE A 160 6.81 -16.23 1.11
CA ILE A 160 6.33 -17.57 0.78
C ILE A 160 5.87 -18.25 2.06
N ALA A 161 5.14 -19.35 1.93
CA ALA A 161 4.64 -20.08 3.08
C ALA A 161 5.80 -20.49 4.02
N GLY A 162 5.80 -19.94 5.24
CA GLY A 162 6.79 -20.25 6.28
C GLY A 162 8.16 -19.57 6.16
N GLU A 163 8.41 -18.74 5.13
CA GLU A 163 9.71 -18.09 4.95
C GLU A 163 9.56 -16.68 4.35
N THR A 164 10.32 -15.71 4.89
CA THR A 164 10.46 -14.38 4.29
C THR A 164 11.88 -14.20 3.78
N ARG A 165 12.01 -14.00 2.48
CA ARG A 165 13.29 -13.81 1.80
C ARG A 165 13.54 -12.32 1.57
N ILE A 166 14.64 -11.81 2.11
CA ILE A 166 15.01 -10.40 1.95
C ILE A 166 16.07 -10.30 0.86
N TYR A 167 15.84 -9.44 -0.13
CA TYR A 167 16.79 -9.12 -1.18
C TYR A 167 17.31 -7.69 -0.98
N LYS A 168 18.63 -7.53 -0.93
CA LYS A 168 19.31 -6.23 -0.92
C LYS A 168 19.92 -5.98 -2.28
N GLN A 169 19.52 -4.91 -2.96
CA GLN A 169 19.98 -4.56 -4.32
C GLN A 169 19.90 -5.74 -5.31
N GLY A 170 18.82 -6.53 -5.24
CA GLY A 170 18.62 -7.69 -6.12
C GLY A 170 19.45 -8.94 -5.81
N LYS A 171 20.26 -8.92 -4.73
CA LYS A 171 20.98 -10.11 -4.22
C LYS A 171 20.30 -10.63 -2.96
N PHE A 172 20.24 -11.95 -2.82
CA PHE A 172 19.73 -12.61 -1.62
C PHE A 172 20.64 -12.26 -0.44
N ALA A 173 20.06 -11.77 0.66
CA ALA A 173 20.76 -11.35 1.86
C ALA A 173 20.72 -12.43 2.95
#